data_AF-A0A2X5PBM3-F1
#
_entry.id   AF-A0A2X5PBM3-F1
#
_cell.length_a   1.000
_cell.length_b   1.000
_cell.length_c   1.000
_cell.angle_alpha   90.00
_cell.angle_beta   90.00
_cell.angle_gamma   90.00
#
_symmetry.space_group_name_H-M   'P 1'
#
loop_
_entity.id
_entity.type
_entity.pdbx_description
1 polymer ?
#
loop_
_entity_poly.entity_id
_entity_poly.type
_entity_poly.pdbx_seq_one_letter_code
_entity_poly.pdbx_strand_id
1 'polypeptide(L)'
;MSALSDSTLATHSDNAFISWSFRHIGTVGMSWINRQYPETHQQYAGFSWFKTFGQRFNIATSLTQSMEDTHDKTVYINLSFPLTDHQYVSIQRSQGSQSTYNQLSWSRSLDSNKPGWGGNLSVQNGDNPNTHADYRQRTTWSDLELGYNRYNQQNNYYASMTGAVGFFMGHFYATRELGDAFAIVDTAGYRIFLYIFSTDRQVRRISMGHCS
;
A
#
# COMPACT_ATOMS: atom_id res chain seq x y z
N MET A 1 0.87 31.22 -1.22
CA MET A 1 -0.11 31.37 -0.12
C MET A 1 -0.19 30.04 0.58
N SER A 2 0.50 29.93 1.72
CA SER A 2 0.60 28.69 2.50
C SER A 2 -0.65 28.56 3.37
N ALA A 3 -1.48 27.56 3.08
CA ALA A 3 -2.52 27.15 4.00
C ALA A 3 -1.83 26.40 5.15
N LEU A 4 -1.57 27.11 6.25
CA LEU A 4 -1.33 26.48 7.54
C LEU A 4 -2.62 25.76 7.91
N SER A 5 -2.60 24.44 7.71
CA SER A 5 -3.56 23.53 8.32
C SER A 5 -3.49 23.77 9.82
N ASP A 6 -4.57 24.32 10.37
CA ASP A 6 -4.80 24.48 11.80
C ASP A 6 -4.96 23.08 12.42
N SER A 7 -3.86 22.34 12.51
CA SER A 7 -3.83 21.05 13.20
C SER A 7 -3.77 21.38 14.69
N THR A 8 -4.90 21.24 15.38
CA THR A 8 -4.96 21.17 16.83
C THR A 8 -4.04 20.02 17.27
N LEU A 9 -2.81 20.36 17.65
CA LEU A 9 -1.84 19.40 18.17
C LEU A 9 -2.34 18.93 19.54
N ALA A 10 -2.32 17.63 19.77
CA ALA A 10 -2.71 17.06 21.06
C ALA A 10 -1.79 17.62 22.16
N THR A 11 -2.37 18.18 23.21
CA THR A 11 -1.64 18.76 24.36
C THR A 11 -0.95 17.66 25.17
N HIS A 12 -1.53 16.45 25.20
CA HIS A 12 -0.97 15.27 25.87
C HIS A 12 -1.40 13.98 25.14
N SER A 13 -0.48 13.02 24.99
CA SER A 13 -0.78 11.70 24.42
C SER A 13 -0.06 10.61 25.21
N ASP A 14 -0.83 9.74 25.87
CA ASP A 14 -0.33 8.54 26.52
C ASP A 14 -0.72 7.31 25.72
N ASN A 15 0.24 6.43 25.44
CA ASN A 15 -0.01 5.18 24.75
C ASN A 15 0.64 4.04 25.54
N ALA A 16 -0.16 3.02 25.87
CA ALA A 16 0.32 1.78 26.46
C ALA A 16 -0.03 0.62 25.55
N PHE A 17 0.90 -0.32 25.35
CA PHE A 17 0.63 -1.55 24.61
C PHE A 17 1.27 -2.72 25.34
N ILE A 18 0.58 -3.85 25.35
CA ILE A 18 1.09 -5.10 25.92
C ILE A 18 0.70 -6.22 24.98
N SER A 19 1.65 -7.11 24.68
CA SER A 19 1.41 -8.28 23.84
C SER A 19 2.00 -9.54 24.45
N TRP A 20 1.29 -10.65 24.28
CA TRP A 20 1.71 -11.97 24.73
C TRP A 20 1.56 -12.98 23.62
N SER A 21 2.64 -13.72 23.35
CA SER A 21 2.66 -14.77 22.35
C SER A 21 2.53 -16.15 23.01
N PHE A 22 1.46 -16.85 22.65
CA PHE A 22 1.20 -18.21 23.09
C PHE A 22 1.39 -19.17 21.92
N ARG A 23 2.10 -20.28 22.15
CA ARG A 23 2.40 -21.29 21.11
C ARG A 23 1.16 -21.87 20.43
N HIS A 24 0.06 -22.06 21.17
CA HIS A 24 -1.15 -22.71 20.68
C HIS A 24 -2.25 -21.73 20.27
N ILE A 25 -2.30 -20.53 20.86
CA ILE A 25 -3.40 -19.57 20.68
C ILE A 25 -2.97 -18.45 19.72
N GLY A 26 -1.67 -18.24 19.49
CA GLY A 26 -1.13 -17.12 18.73
C GLY A 26 -0.75 -15.96 19.64
N THR A 27 -0.58 -14.78 19.06
CA THR A 27 -0.25 -13.56 19.78
C THR A 27 -1.52 -12.77 20.06
N VAL A 28 -1.75 -12.42 21.31
CA VAL A 28 -2.78 -11.45 21.72
C VAL A 28 -2.10 -10.15 22.13
N GLY A 29 -2.74 -9.04 21.85
CA GLY A 29 -2.28 -7.70 22.20
C GLY A 29 -3.42 -6.88 22.77
N MET A 30 -3.09 -6.02 23.71
CA MET A 30 -3.97 -4.97 24.21
C MET A 30 -3.23 -3.64 24.05
N SER A 31 -3.97 -2.60 23.72
CA SER A 31 -3.46 -1.24 23.59
C SER A 31 -4.44 -0.28 24.21
N TRP A 32 -3.92 0.78 24.80
CA TRP A 32 -4.70 1.88 25.33
C TRP A 32 -4.03 3.17 24.88
N ILE A 33 -4.83 4.04 24.28
CA ILE A 33 -4.39 5.32 23.73
C ILE A 33 -5.26 6.39 24.37
N ASN A 34 -4.64 7.33 25.04
CA ASN A 34 -5.28 8.48 25.65
C ASN A 34 -4.74 9.74 24.97
N ARG A 35 -5.62 10.51 24.33
CA ARG A 35 -5.27 11.77 23.67
C ARG A 35 -6.10 12.90 24.26
N GLN A 36 -5.43 13.88 24.83
CA GLN A 36 -6.05 15.10 25.31
C GLN A 36 -5.84 16.20 24.28
N TYR A 37 -6.94 16.63 23.68
CA TYR A 37 -7.03 17.88 22.92
C TYR A 37 -7.57 18.98 23.85
N PRO A 38 -7.30 20.27 23.56
CA PRO A 38 -7.75 21.39 24.40
C PRO A 38 -9.26 21.40 24.69
N GLU A 39 -10.09 20.83 23.81
CA GLU A 39 -11.56 20.82 23.93
C GLU A 39 -12.17 19.40 24.00
N THR A 40 -11.38 18.33 23.89
CA THR A 40 -11.91 16.95 23.78
C THR A 40 -10.92 15.92 24.31
N HIS A 41 -11.43 14.89 24.98
CA HIS A 41 -10.63 13.85 25.59
C HIS A 41 -10.93 12.48 24.99
N GLN A 42 -10.10 12.08 24.02
CA GLN A 42 -10.33 10.85 23.28
C GLN A 42 -9.51 9.71 23.87
N GLN A 43 -10.21 8.71 24.41
CA GLN A 43 -9.61 7.49 24.91
C GLN A 43 -10.02 6.31 24.05
N TYR A 44 -9.06 5.49 23.63
CA TYR A 44 -9.28 4.31 22.82
C TYR A 44 -8.69 3.08 23.51
N ALA A 45 -9.49 2.02 23.59
CA ALA A 45 -9.05 0.68 23.95
C ALA A 45 -8.93 -0.15 22.67
N GLY A 46 -7.81 -0.83 22.48
CA GLY A 46 -7.60 -1.76 21.38
C GLY A 46 -7.28 -3.15 21.89
N PHE A 47 -7.87 -4.17 21.27
CA PHE A 47 -7.49 -5.56 21.41
C PHE A 47 -7.07 -6.08 20.04
N SER A 48 -6.01 -6.87 19.97
CA SER A 48 -5.55 -7.52 18.75
C SER A 48 -5.27 -9.00 19.02
N TRP A 49 -5.54 -9.82 18.01
CA TRP A 49 -5.21 -11.24 18.01
C TRP A 49 -4.66 -11.61 16.65
N PHE A 50 -3.55 -12.32 16.66
CA PHE A 50 -2.88 -12.79 15.45
C PHE A 50 -2.46 -14.24 15.62
N LYS A 51 -2.74 -15.06 14.61
CA LYS A 51 -2.31 -16.44 14.58
C LYS A 51 -1.90 -16.88 13.18
N THR A 52 -0.71 -17.44 13.11
CA THR A 52 -0.16 -18.10 11.92
C THR A 52 -0.37 -19.61 12.02
N PHE A 53 -0.96 -20.21 11.00
CA PHE A 53 -1.14 -21.66 10.88
C PHE A 53 -0.09 -22.23 9.91
N GLY A 54 1.16 -22.31 10.38
CA GLY A 54 2.29 -22.73 9.56
C GLY A 54 2.48 -21.83 8.34
N GLN A 55 2.70 -22.42 7.16
CA GLN A 55 2.78 -21.70 5.89
C GLN A 55 1.46 -21.67 5.12
N ARG A 56 0.32 -22.01 5.75
CA ARG A 56 -0.95 -22.20 5.03
C ARG A 56 -1.82 -20.96 5.01
N PHE A 57 -1.95 -20.28 6.15
CA PHE A 57 -2.70 -19.03 6.27
C PHE A 57 -2.40 -18.32 7.59
N ASN A 58 -2.70 -17.03 7.62
CA ASN A 58 -2.66 -16.20 8.82
C ASN A 58 -4.01 -15.55 9.05
N ILE A 59 -4.37 -15.40 10.32
CA ILE A 59 -5.54 -14.64 10.73
C ILE A 59 -5.06 -13.52 11.65
N ALA A 60 -5.50 -12.31 11.35
CA ALA A 60 -5.36 -11.14 12.21
C ALA A 60 -6.76 -10.61 12.52
N THR A 61 -7.00 -10.24 13.76
CA THR A 61 -8.23 -9.61 14.21
C THR A 61 -7.88 -8.49 15.14
N SER A 62 -8.54 -7.35 15.01
CA SER A 62 -8.45 -6.27 15.99
C SER A 62 -9.82 -5.67 16.26
N LEU A 63 -9.99 -5.22 17.49
CA LEU A 63 -11.15 -4.49 17.97
C LEU A 63 -10.62 -3.21 18.60
N THR A 64 -11.03 -2.07 18.10
CA THR A 64 -10.74 -0.78 18.72
C THR A 64 -12.05 -0.12 19.11
N GLN A 65 -12.16 0.37 20.34
CA GLN A 65 -13.35 1.01 20.86
C GLN A 65 -12.98 2.34 21.52
N SER A 66 -13.77 3.38 21.25
CA SER A 66 -13.74 4.63 22.01
C SER A 66 -14.32 4.40 23.41
N MET A 67 -13.65 4.94 24.43
CA MET A 67 -14.16 4.93 25.81
C MET A 67 -15.11 6.11 26.09
N GLU A 68 -15.10 7.14 25.25
CA GLU A 68 -15.96 8.32 25.38
C GLU A 68 -17.37 8.06 24.81
N ASP A 69 -17.46 7.34 23.68
CA ASP A 69 -18.70 6.78 23.15
C ASP A 69 -18.57 5.28 22.92
N THR A 70 -19.31 4.49 23.70
CA THR A 70 -19.33 3.03 23.56
C THR A 70 -19.93 2.54 22.25
N HIS A 71 -20.59 3.40 21.46
CA HIS A 71 -21.07 3.07 20.12
C HIS A 71 -19.97 3.20 19.06
N ASP A 72 -18.86 3.86 19.35
CA ASP A 72 -17.72 4.01 18.44
C ASP A 72 -16.77 2.83 18.55
N LYS A 73 -17.05 1.79 17.75
CA LYS A 73 -16.28 0.54 17.70
C LYS A 73 -15.88 0.21 16.27
N THR A 74 -14.62 -0.18 16.11
CA THR A 74 -14.04 -0.65 14.85
C THR A 74 -13.56 -2.07 15.04
N VAL A 75 -14.21 -3.01 14.34
CA VAL A 75 -13.81 -4.41 14.23
C VAL A 75 -13.08 -4.59 12.91
N TYR A 76 -11.90 -5.19 12.95
CA TYR A 76 -11.12 -5.54 11.76
C TYR A 76 -10.75 -7.01 11.80
N ILE A 77 -10.96 -7.71 10.69
CA ILE A 77 -10.58 -9.10 10.51
C ILE A 77 -9.83 -9.19 9.18
N ASN A 78 -8.67 -9.83 9.17
CA ASN A 78 -7.88 -10.11 7.98
C ASN A 78 -7.49 -11.60 7.98
N LEU A 79 -7.75 -12.25 6.86
CA LEU A 79 -7.29 -13.60 6.57
C LEU A 79 -6.36 -13.50 5.37
N SER A 80 -5.15 -14.01 5.48
CA SER A 80 -4.18 -14.04 4.39
C SER A 80 -3.70 -15.45 4.11
N PHE A 81 -3.64 -15.80 2.82
CA PHE A 81 -3.30 -17.11 2.30
C PHE A 81 -2.11 -16.95 1.34
N PRO A 82 -0.89 -17.35 1.74
CA PRO A 82 0.21 -17.47 0.79
C PRO A 82 -0.09 -18.63 -0.17
N LEU A 83 -0.21 -18.34 -1.47
CA LEU A 83 -0.37 -19.35 -2.53
C LEU A 83 0.98 -19.94 -2.93
N THR A 84 2.00 -19.08 -3.02
CA THR A 84 3.41 -19.40 -3.28
C THR A 84 4.30 -18.40 -2.53
N ASP A 85 5.62 -18.56 -2.56
CA ASP A 85 6.58 -17.63 -1.91
C ASP A 85 6.46 -16.16 -2.35
N HIS A 86 5.80 -15.93 -3.49
CA HIS A 86 5.62 -14.61 -4.09
C HIS A 86 4.17 -14.25 -4.33
N GLN A 87 3.20 -15.08 -3.95
CA GLN A 87 1.78 -14.85 -4.23
C GLN A 87 0.96 -14.97 -2.96
N TYR A 88 0.07 -14.02 -2.73
CA TYR A 88 -0.72 -13.93 -1.53
C TYR A 88 -2.12 -13.43 -1.86
N VAL A 89 -3.12 -14.09 -1.28
CA VAL A 89 -4.52 -13.67 -1.30
C VAL A 89 -4.87 -13.20 0.10
N SER A 90 -5.58 -12.10 0.23
CA SER A 90 -6.13 -11.70 1.52
C SER A 90 -7.59 -11.30 1.43
N ILE A 91 -8.32 -11.62 2.48
CA ILE A 91 -9.72 -11.25 2.68
C ILE A 91 -9.74 -10.43 3.95
N GLN A 92 -10.24 -9.21 3.86
CA GLN A 92 -10.38 -8.33 5.00
C GLN A 92 -11.82 -7.84 5.14
N ARG A 93 -12.25 -7.67 6.38
CA ARG A 93 -13.50 -7.04 6.74
C ARG A 93 -13.22 -6.02 7.82
N SER A 94 -13.68 -4.80 7.62
CA SER A 94 -13.62 -3.74 8.61
C SER A 94 -15.02 -3.21 8.83
N GLN A 95 -15.41 -3.07 10.08
CA GLN A 95 -16.71 -2.54 10.49
C GLN A 95 -16.48 -1.53 11.59
N GLY A 96 -16.55 -0.25 11.23
CA GLY A 96 -16.62 0.88 12.14
C GLY A 96 -18.05 1.38 12.30
N SER A 97 -18.23 2.38 13.14
CA SER A 97 -19.54 2.99 13.40
C SER A 97 -20.09 3.80 12.22
N GLN A 98 -19.19 4.35 11.39
CA GLN A 98 -19.56 5.14 10.21
C GLN A 98 -19.32 4.42 8.88
N SER A 99 -18.49 3.38 8.86
CA SER A 99 -18.23 2.65 7.62
C SER A 99 -17.95 1.18 7.83
N THR A 100 -18.50 0.36 6.94
CA THR A 100 -18.22 -1.06 6.82
C THR A 100 -17.74 -1.36 5.42
N TYR A 101 -16.62 -2.07 5.32
CA TYR A 101 -16.14 -2.56 4.03
C TYR A 101 -15.59 -3.97 4.14
N ASN A 102 -15.68 -4.68 3.01
CA ASN A 102 -15.06 -5.97 2.78
C ASN A 102 -14.13 -5.81 1.59
N GLN A 103 -12.94 -6.35 1.68
CA GLN A 103 -11.98 -6.30 0.60
C GLN A 103 -11.36 -7.68 0.36
N LEU A 104 -11.28 -8.03 -0.91
CA LEU A 104 -10.53 -9.17 -1.41
C LEU A 104 -9.32 -8.61 -2.15
N SER A 105 -8.14 -9.11 -1.86
CA SER A 105 -6.93 -8.78 -2.62
C SER A 105 -6.16 -10.02 -3.02
N TRP A 106 -5.51 -9.92 -4.17
CA TRP A 106 -4.49 -10.83 -4.63
C TRP A 106 -3.28 -9.99 -5.01
N SER A 107 -2.10 -10.49 -4.72
CA SER A 107 -0.88 -9.84 -5.18
C SER A 107 0.23 -10.82 -5.38
N ARG A 108 1.08 -10.45 -6.34
CA ARG A 108 2.34 -11.12 -6.62
C ARG A 108 3.49 -10.14 -6.45
N SER A 109 4.44 -10.45 -5.57
CA SER A 109 5.66 -9.67 -5.40
C SER A 109 6.54 -9.80 -6.64
N LEU A 110 7.10 -8.68 -7.08
CA LEU A 110 8.18 -8.62 -8.05
C LEU A 110 9.50 -8.47 -7.30
N ASP A 111 10.45 -9.38 -7.54
CA ASP A 111 11.78 -9.28 -6.94
C ASP A 111 12.51 -8.02 -7.41
N SER A 112 13.09 -7.27 -6.47
CA SER A 112 13.79 -6.01 -6.78
C SER A 112 15.00 -6.19 -7.70
N ASN A 113 15.65 -7.37 -7.66
CA ASN A 113 16.96 -7.60 -8.27
C ASN A 113 16.91 -8.54 -9.49
N LYS A 114 15.73 -9.03 -9.89
CA LYS A 114 15.61 -9.99 -10.99
C LYS A 114 14.57 -9.53 -12.01
N PRO A 115 14.78 -9.83 -13.30
CA PRO A 115 13.69 -9.75 -14.28
C PRO A 115 12.52 -10.61 -13.83
N GLY A 116 11.31 -10.13 -14.05
CA GLY A 116 10.12 -10.80 -13.59
C GLY A 116 8.89 -9.94 -13.75
N TRP A 117 7.79 -10.41 -13.17
CA TRP A 117 6.54 -9.67 -13.16
C TRP A 117 5.91 -9.73 -11.78
N GLY A 118 5.17 -8.68 -11.46
CA GLY A 118 4.34 -8.56 -10.27
C GLY A 118 3.01 -7.94 -10.62
N GLY A 119 2.10 -7.96 -9.66
CA GLY A 119 0.82 -7.31 -9.83
C GLY A 119 0.03 -7.29 -8.54
N ASN A 120 -0.94 -6.40 -8.48
CA ASN A 120 -1.93 -6.32 -7.41
C ASN A 120 -3.31 -6.33 -8.04
N LEU A 121 -4.25 -6.97 -7.37
CA LEU A 121 -5.66 -6.84 -7.63
C LEU A 121 -6.34 -6.68 -6.28
N SER A 122 -7.13 -5.64 -6.08
CA SER A 122 -7.97 -5.51 -4.90
C SER A 122 -9.34 -4.97 -5.26
N VAL A 123 -10.35 -5.57 -4.64
CA VAL A 123 -11.75 -5.18 -4.79
C VAL A 123 -12.30 -4.97 -3.40
N GLN A 124 -12.78 -3.76 -3.14
CA GLN A 124 -13.40 -3.34 -1.90
C GLN A 124 -14.87 -3.00 -2.16
N ASN A 125 -15.76 -3.55 -1.34
CA ASN A 125 -17.19 -3.26 -1.34
C ASN A 125 -17.59 -2.75 0.05
N GLY A 126 -18.57 -1.86 0.12
CA GLY A 126 -18.98 -1.19 1.36
C GLY A 126 -19.46 0.21 1.04
N ASP A 127 -19.29 1.14 1.99
CA ASP A 127 -19.70 2.53 1.81
C ASP A 127 -18.90 3.24 0.72
N ASN A 128 -17.64 2.84 0.50
CA ASN A 128 -16.76 3.37 -0.54
C ASN A 128 -16.23 2.22 -1.41
N PRO A 129 -16.97 1.77 -2.43
CA PRO A 129 -16.50 0.70 -3.30
C PRO A 129 -15.27 1.18 -4.09
N ASN A 130 -14.22 0.38 -4.04
CA ASN A 130 -12.96 0.66 -4.71
C ASN A 130 -12.46 -0.56 -5.45
N THR A 131 -11.83 -0.37 -6.61
CA THR A 131 -11.15 -1.46 -7.32
C THR A 131 -9.82 -0.97 -7.83
N HIS A 132 -8.77 -1.74 -7.55
CA HIS A 132 -7.42 -1.46 -7.99
C HIS A 132 -6.86 -2.69 -8.67
N ALA A 133 -6.21 -2.50 -9.81
CA ALA A 133 -5.43 -3.53 -10.46
C ALA A 133 -4.15 -2.91 -11.02
N ASP A 134 -3.00 -3.51 -10.75
CA ASP A 134 -1.73 -3.15 -11.37
C ASP A 134 -1.01 -4.39 -11.90
N TYR A 135 -0.27 -4.18 -12.97
CA TYR A 135 0.65 -5.12 -13.56
C TYR A 135 1.99 -4.43 -13.76
N ARG A 136 3.05 -5.06 -13.25
CA ARG A 136 4.42 -4.57 -13.36
C ARG A 136 5.29 -5.63 -14.00
N GLN A 137 6.08 -5.22 -14.98
CA GLN A 137 7.04 -6.08 -15.66
C GLN A 137 8.41 -5.44 -15.65
N ARG A 138 9.38 -6.21 -15.18
CA ARG A 138 10.79 -5.84 -15.13
C ARG A 138 11.59 -6.70 -16.07
N THR A 139 12.34 -6.04 -16.92
CA THR A 139 13.35 -6.65 -17.77
C THR A 139 14.75 -6.24 -17.29
N THR A 140 15.78 -6.64 -18.01
CA THR A 140 17.16 -6.20 -17.74
C THR A 140 17.39 -4.72 -18.11
N TRP A 141 16.51 -4.12 -18.91
CA TRP A 141 16.71 -2.79 -19.49
C TRP A 141 15.54 -1.82 -19.28
N SER A 142 14.41 -2.29 -18.75
CA SER A 142 13.22 -1.47 -18.53
C SER A 142 12.34 -1.98 -17.39
N ASP A 143 11.62 -1.04 -16.79
CA ASP A 143 10.47 -1.25 -15.93
C ASP A 143 9.21 -0.74 -16.64
N LEU A 144 8.18 -1.58 -16.69
CA LEU A 144 6.86 -1.24 -17.23
C LEU A 144 5.83 -1.43 -16.12
N GLU A 145 4.91 -0.48 -15.98
CA GLU A 145 3.78 -0.54 -15.07
C GLU A 145 2.51 -0.12 -15.79
N LEU A 146 1.45 -0.89 -15.60
CA LEU A 146 0.11 -0.63 -16.10
C LEU A 146 -0.84 -0.76 -14.94
N GLY A 147 -1.78 0.17 -14.79
CA GLY A 147 -2.75 0.04 -13.72
C GLY A 147 -4.08 0.71 -13.98
N TYR A 148 -5.03 0.29 -13.15
CA TYR A 148 -6.42 0.65 -13.17
C TYR A 148 -6.87 0.93 -11.74
N ASN A 149 -7.57 2.03 -11.56
CA ASN A 149 -8.17 2.45 -10.32
C ASN A 149 -9.62 2.85 -10.58
N ARG A 150 -10.53 2.39 -9.73
CA ARG A 150 -11.92 2.82 -9.71
C ARG A 150 -12.31 3.24 -8.31
N TYR A 151 -12.50 4.54 -8.11
CA TYR A 151 -12.94 5.11 -6.85
C TYR A 151 -14.18 5.97 -7.09
N ASN A 152 -15.26 5.76 -6.33
CA ASN A 152 -16.50 6.53 -6.42
C ASN A 152 -16.97 6.78 -7.88
N GLN A 153 -17.05 5.69 -8.65
CA GLN A 153 -17.45 5.66 -10.07
C GLN A 153 -16.50 6.33 -11.07
N GLN A 154 -15.39 6.91 -10.61
CA GLN A 154 -14.35 7.46 -11.48
C GLN A 154 -13.31 6.38 -11.83
N ASN A 155 -13.09 6.17 -13.12
CA ASN A 155 -12.09 5.24 -13.63
C ASN A 155 -10.83 6.02 -14.02
N ASN A 156 -9.70 5.63 -13.43
CA ASN A 156 -8.38 6.12 -13.81
C ASN A 156 -7.54 4.95 -14.31
N TYR A 157 -6.89 5.15 -15.45
CA TYR A 157 -5.93 4.21 -16.01
C TYR A 157 -4.58 4.90 -16.09
N TYR A 158 -3.53 4.16 -15.82
CA TYR A 158 -2.18 4.68 -15.95
C TYR A 158 -1.26 3.66 -16.58
N ALA A 159 -0.25 4.18 -17.26
CA ALA A 159 0.81 3.40 -17.85
C ALA A 159 2.11 4.17 -17.69
N SER A 160 3.11 3.53 -17.10
CA SER A 160 4.46 4.08 -17.01
C SER A 160 5.50 3.12 -17.55
N MET A 161 6.55 3.67 -18.16
CA MET A 161 7.71 2.93 -18.59
C MET A 161 8.97 3.73 -18.31
N THR A 162 9.93 3.07 -17.67
CA THR A 162 11.19 3.69 -17.25
C THR A 162 12.37 2.82 -17.69
N GLY A 163 13.44 3.48 -18.11
CA GLY A 163 14.70 2.84 -18.44
C GLY A 163 15.77 3.87 -18.78
N ALA A 164 16.98 3.40 -19.03
CA ALA A 164 18.09 4.24 -19.43
C ALA A 164 18.79 3.63 -20.65
N VAL A 165 19.16 4.50 -21.58
CA VAL A 165 20.01 4.14 -22.71
C VAL A 165 21.26 5.01 -22.68
N GLY A 166 22.42 4.38 -22.82
CA GLY A 166 23.71 5.02 -22.87
C GLY A 166 24.39 4.73 -24.20
N PHE A 167 25.13 5.71 -24.71
CA PHE A 167 26.03 5.51 -25.84
C PHE A 167 27.46 5.67 -25.36
N PHE A 168 28.24 4.59 -25.49
CA PHE A 168 29.64 4.56 -25.04
C PHE A 168 30.52 3.90 -26.09
N MET A 169 31.57 4.61 -26.53
CA MET A 169 32.58 4.12 -27.49
C MET A 169 32.01 3.49 -28.77
N GLY A 170 30.90 4.01 -29.32
CA GLY A 170 30.30 3.45 -30.54
C GLY A 170 29.26 2.35 -30.30
N HIS A 171 29.04 1.94 -29.05
CA HIS A 171 28.11 0.89 -28.67
C HIS A 171 26.90 1.46 -27.90
N PHE A 172 25.72 0.93 -28.22
CA PHE A 172 24.48 1.21 -27.50
C PHE A 172 24.32 0.25 -26.32
N TYR A 173 24.06 0.82 -25.14
CA TYR A 173 23.76 0.08 -23.93
C TYR A 173 22.38 0.49 -23.41
N ALA A 174 21.56 -0.49 -23.06
CA ALA A 174 20.27 -0.24 -22.41
C ALA A 174 20.32 -0.88 -21.02
N THR A 175 20.00 -0.10 -19.99
CA THR A 175 19.99 -0.55 -18.60
C THR A 175 18.74 -0.05 -17.91
N ARG A 176 18.32 -0.79 -16.89
CA ARG A 176 17.32 -0.33 -15.95
C ARG A 176 17.87 0.85 -15.14
N GLU A 177 16.98 1.76 -14.73
CA GLU A 177 17.29 2.77 -13.71
C GLU A 177 17.39 2.07 -12.34
N LEU A 178 18.61 1.89 -11.85
CA LEU A 178 18.87 1.47 -10.48
C LEU A 178 18.99 2.77 -9.67
N GLY A 179 18.12 2.97 -8.68
CA GLY A 179 18.03 4.24 -7.95
C GLY A 179 19.38 4.79 -7.50
N ASP A 180 19.53 6.12 -7.60
CA ASP A 180 20.57 7.02 -7.07
C ASP A 180 21.99 6.46 -6.82
N ALA A 181 22.50 5.56 -7.65
CA ALA A 181 23.87 5.07 -7.58
C ALA A 181 24.49 4.93 -8.97
N PHE A 182 24.61 6.05 -9.68
CA PHE A 182 25.52 6.16 -10.82
C PHE A 182 26.84 6.76 -10.33
N ALA A 183 27.88 5.93 -10.17
CA ALA A 183 29.24 6.42 -10.07
C ALA A 183 29.70 6.82 -11.49
N ILE A 184 29.81 8.12 -11.73
CA ILE A 184 30.44 8.66 -12.93
C ILE A 184 31.95 8.48 -12.74
N VAL A 185 32.56 7.55 -13.47
CA VAL A 185 34.02 7.45 -13.54
C VAL A 185 34.48 8.33 -14.70
N ASP A 186 35.03 9.49 -14.37
CA ASP A 186 35.71 10.36 -15.33
C ASP A 186 37.07 9.75 -15.68
N THR A 187 37.09 8.86 -16.68
CA THR A 187 38.33 8.48 -17.36
C THR A 187 38.57 9.44 -18.51
N ALA A 188 39.36 10.47 -18.24
CA ALA A 188 40.18 11.25 -19.16
C ALA A 188 39.77 11.18 -20.66
N GLY A 189 38.85 12.07 -21.06
CA GLY A 189 38.74 12.51 -22.46
C GLY A 189 37.61 11.92 -23.31
N TYR A 190 36.75 11.05 -22.78
CA TYR A 190 35.63 10.47 -23.55
C TYR A 190 34.26 11.00 -23.07
N ARG A 191 33.43 11.45 -24.03
CA ARG A 191 32.09 11.96 -23.75
C ARG A 191 31.10 10.79 -23.63
N ILE A 192 30.61 10.53 -22.43
CA ILE A 192 29.55 9.56 -22.18
C ILE A 192 28.21 10.31 -22.23
N PHE A 193 27.27 9.81 -23.04
CA PHE A 193 25.90 10.33 -23.07
C PHE A 193 24.97 9.29 -22.46
N LEU A 194 24.37 9.61 -21.31
CA LEU A 194 23.34 8.81 -20.65
C LEU A 194 22.00 9.52 -20.79
N TYR A 195 21.02 8.84 -21.37
CA TYR A 195 19.64 9.32 -21.49
C TYR A 195 18.74 8.43 -20.64
N ILE A 196 18.19 9.02 -19.57
CA ILE A 196 17.14 8.42 -18.76
C ILE A 196 15.80 8.80 -19.39
N PHE A 197 14.95 7.82 -19.64
CA PHE A 197 13.59 8.06 -20.10
C PHE A 197 12.61 7.58 -19.04
N SER A 198 11.64 8.43 -18.72
CA SER A 198 10.49 8.09 -17.89
C SER A 198 9.26 8.66 -18.58
N THR A 199 8.34 7.79 -18.98
CA THR A 199 7.06 8.18 -19.57
C THR A 199 5.96 7.74 -18.61
N ASP A 200 5.20 8.68 -18.06
CA ASP A 200 3.97 8.42 -17.31
C ASP A 200 2.77 9.00 -18.08
N ARG A 201 1.76 8.16 -18.34
CA ARG A 201 0.51 8.58 -18.98
C ARG A 201 -0.66 8.21 -18.08
N GLN A 202 -1.38 9.23 -17.65
CA GLN A 202 -2.63 9.11 -16.89
C GLN A 202 -3.81 9.40 -17.83
N VAL A 203 -4.75 8.45 -17.95
CA VAL A 203 -5.98 8.62 -18.73
C VAL A 203 -7.17 8.50 -17.80
N ARG A 204 -7.77 9.65 -17.45
CA ARG A 204 -9.02 9.73 -16.69
C ARG A 204 -10.21 9.61 -17.63
N ARG A 205 -11.07 8.60 -17.45
CA ARG A 205 -12.36 8.53 -18.14
C ARG A 205 -13.47 8.81 -17.13
N ILE A 206 -14.00 10.03 -17.15
CA ILE A 206 -15.18 10.42 -16.38
C ILE A 206 -16.39 9.84 -17.13
N SER A 207 -17.03 8.81 -16.57
CA SER A 207 -18.33 8.36 -17.09
C SER A 207 -19.39 9.33 -16.54
N MET A 208 -19.97 10.14 -17.42
CA MET A 208 -21.14 10.95 -17.09
C MET A 208 -22.29 10.03 -16.66
N GLY A 209 -22.87 10.33 -15.50
CA GLY A 209 -24.07 9.65 -15.01
C GLY A 209 -25.24 9.86 -15.97
N HIS A 210 -25.97 8.79 -16.26
CA HIS A 210 -27.32 8.90 -16.77
C HIS A 210 -28.22 9.37 -15.61
N CYS A 211 -28.77 10.58 -15.73
CA CYS A 211 -30.01 10.91 -15.02
C CYS A 211 -31.15 10.11 -15.66
N SER A 212 -31.95 9.46 -14.83
CA SER A 212 -33.29 8.98 -15.18
C SER A 212 -34.27 9.62 -14.20
#